data_AF-X1SR55-F1
#
_entry.id   AF-X1SR55-F1
#
_cell.length_a   1.000
_cell.length_b   1.000
_cell.length_c   1.000
_cell.angle_alpha   90.00
_cell.angle_beta   90.00
_cell.angle_gamma   90.00
#
_symmetry.space_group_name_H-M   'P 1'
#
loop_
_entity.id
_entity.type
_entity.pdbx_description
1 polymer ?
#
loop_
_entity_poly.entity_id
_entity_poly.type
_entity_poly.pdbx_seq_one_letter_code
_entity_poly.pdbx_strand_id
1 'polypeptide(L)' 'MPKVVNSWNEWDPLKRVIVGRPEGTNIPAPEPAWWHDLPEGGYPLGSYGLFPQEMVDAASEQMDYF' A
#
# COMPACT_ATOMS: atom_id res chain seq x y z
N MET A 1 -8.48 -14.20 -28.19
CA MET A 1 -7.99 -12.96 -27.55
C MET A 1 -6.52 -13.16 -27.21
N PRO A 2 -5.65 -12.16 -27.43
CA PRO A 2 -4.25 -12.26 -27.01
C PRO A 2 -4.14 -12.37 -25.48
N LYS A 3 -3.12 -13.09 -24.97
CA LYS A 3 -2.82 -13.11 -23.52
C LYS A 3 -2.33 -11.72 -23.11
N VAL A 4 -3.02 -11.11 -22.15
CA VAL A 4 -2.71 -9.76 -21.65
C VAL A 4 -1.66 -9.78 -20.53
N VAL A 5 -1.35 -10.96 -19.99
CA VAL A 5 -0.36 -11.19 -18.93
C VAL A 5 0.81 -11.98 -19.50
N ASN A 6 2.00 -11.39 -19.44
CA ASN A 6 3.25 -12.00 -19.87
C ASN A 6 4.40 -11.32 -19.13
N SER A 7 4.81 -11.92 -18.01
CA SER A 7 5.94 -11.47 -17.20
C SER A 7 6.67 -12.71 -16.70
N TRP A 8 8.00 -12.74 -16.85
CA TRP A 8 8.85 -13.87 -16.48
C TRP A 8 9.94 -13.51 -15.47
N ASN A 9 10.22 -12.21 -15.35
CA ASN A 9 11.25 -11.65 -14.49
C ASN A 9 10.95 -10.16 -14.27
N GLU A 10 11.74 -9.53 -13.40
CA GLU A 10 11.52 -8.15 -12.93
C GLU A 10 12.23 -7.08 -13.79
N TRP A 11 12.91 -7.44 -14.88
CA TRP A 11 13.78 -6.50 -15.64
C TRP A 11 13.53 -6.44 -17.15
N ASP A 12 12.80 -7.39 -17.73
CA ASP A 12 12.33 -7.28 -19.11
C ASP A 12 11.48 -6.01 -19.29
N PRO A 13 11.40 -5.42 -20.51
CA PRO A 13 10.67 -4.18 -20.73
C PRO A 13 9.21 -4.24 -20.25
N LEU A 14 8.85 -3.33 -19.34
CA LEU A 14 7.51 -3.25 -18.76
C LEU A 14 6.47 -2.81 -19.80
N LYS A 15 5.42 -3.63 -19.99
CA LYS A 15 4.36 -3.37 -20.98
C LYS A 15 3.05 -2.87 -20.36
N ARG A 16 2.72 -3.36 -19.17
CA ARG A 16 1.50 -3.03 -18.43
C ARG A 16 1.71 -3.34 -16.95
N VAL A 17 1.24 -2.46 -16.08
CA VAL A 17 1.34 -2.58 -14.62
C VAL A 17 0.00 -2.27 -13.95
N ILE A 18 -0.20 -2.82 -12.76
CA ILE A 18 -1.26 -2.41 -11.85
C ILE A 18 -0.60 -1.56 -10.77
N VAL A 19 -1.06 -0.32 -10.61
CA VAL A 19 -0.60 0.58 -9.55
C VAL A 19 -1.65 0.55 -8.43
N GLY A 20 -1.18 0.57 -7.19
CA GLY A 20 -2.03 0.60 -6.00
C GLY A 20 -2.82 1.90 -5.86
N ARG A 21 -3.56 2.03 -4.76
CA ARG A 21 -4.34 3.20 -4.37
C ARG A 21 -4.30 3.34 -2.84
N PRO A 22 -3.92 4.50 -2.27
CA PRO A 22 -3.79 4.67 -0.82
C PRO A 22 -5.14 4.83 -0.11
N GLU A 23 -6.21 5.14 -0.83
CA GLU A 23 -7.53 5.37 -0.27
C GLU A 23 -8.05 4.11 0.45
N GLY A 24 -8.52 4.29 1.68
CA GLY A 24 -9.04 3.19 2.50
C GLY A 24 -7.97 2.34 3.20
N THR A 25 -6.70 2.76 3.18
CA THR A 25 -5.65 2.10 3.96
C THR A 25 -5.96 2.17 5.46
N ASN A 26 -5.79 1.04 6.15
CA ASN A 26 -6.05 0.90 7.58
C ASN A 26 -4.82 0.34 8.31
N ILE A 27 -4.61 0.78 9.55
CA ILE A 27 -3.81 0.06 10.53
C ILE A 27 -4.64 -1.11 11.04
N PRO A 28 -4.27 -2.36 10.72
CA PRO A 28 -4.95 -3.55 11.23
C PRO A 28 -4.79 -3.69 12.75
N ALA A 29 -5.82 -4.22 13.40
CA ALA A 29 -5.75 -4.60 14.81
C ALA A 29 -4.82 -5.81 15.00
N PRO A 30 -4.11 -5.91 16.14
CA PRO A 30 -3.24 -7.06 16.41
C PRO A 30 -4.08 -8.35 16.55
N GLU A 31 -3.58 -9.44 15.98
CA GLU A 31 -4.18 -10.77 16.09
C GLU A 31 -3.10 -11.84 16.35
N PRO A 32 -3.46 -13.07 16.76
CA PRO A 32 -2.46 -14.09 17.12
C PRO A 32 -1.46 -14.45 16.01
N ALA A 33 -1.86 -14.30 14.74
CA ALA A 33 -1.03 -14.63 13.58
C ALA A 33 -0.30 -13.41 12.99
N TRP A 34 -0.63 -12.19 13.44
CA TRP A 34 -0.14 -10.98 12.80
C TRP A 34 -0.10 -9.79 13.75
N TRP A 35 1.01 -9.06 13.71
CA TRP A 35 1.17 -7.80 14.42
C TRP A 35 1.87 -6.77 13.53
N HIS A 36 1.71 -5.49 13.81
CA HIS A 36 2.48 -4.46 13.13
C HIS A 36 3.81 -4.23 13.88
N ASP A 37 4.94 -4.49 13.22
CA ASP A 37 6.28 -4.28 13.79
C ASP A 37 6.71 -2.80 13.72
N LEU A 38 5.83 -1.88 14.16
CA LEU A 38 6.07 -0.44 14.24
C LEU A 38 5.65 0.13 15.60
N PRO A 39 6.36 -0.24 16.70
CA PRO A 39 6.08 0.31 18.02
C PRO A 39 6.38 1.83 18.13
N GLU A 40 7.30 2.36 17.31
CA GLU A 40 7.71 3.78 17.36
C GLU A 40 7.15 4.65 16.22
N GLY A 41 6.59 4.04 15.16
CA GLY A 41 6.13 4.74 13.95
C GLY A 41 4.62 4.69 13.70
N GLY A 42 3.83 4.09 14.61
CA GLY A 42 2.41 3.86 14.42
C GLY A 42 1.53 5.06 14.78
N TYR A 43 0.65 5.44 13.83
CA TYR A 43 -0.52 6.31 14.05
C TYR A 43 -1.38 5.76 15.22
N PRO A 44 -1.80 6.62 16.16
CA PRO A 44 -1.32 6.66 17.54
C PRO A 44 -1.10 5.28 18.19
N LEU A 45 0.00 5.16 18.95
CA LEU A 45 0.39 4.01 19.77
C LEU A 45 -0.82 3.32 20.43
N GLY A 46 -1.11 2.08 19.98
CA GLY A 46 -2.19 1.25 20.51
C GLY A 46 -3.55 1.39 19.82
N SER A 47 -3.64 2.16 18.72
CA SER A 47 -4.87 2.31 17.93
C SER A 47 -4.83 1.51 16.62
N TYR A 48 -6.02 1.22 16.08
CA TYR A 48 -6.24 0.56 14.80
C TYR A 48 -7.37 1.30 14.06
N GLY A 49 -7.37 1.25 12.74
CA GLY A 49 -8.36 1.94 11.90
C GLY A 49 -7.73 2.74 10.76
N LEU A 50 -8.50 3.64 10.16
CA LEU A 50 -8.10 4.38 8.96
C LEU A 50 -6.91 5.29 9.23
N PHE A 51 -6.00 5.39 8.26
CA PHE A 51 -4.99 6.43 8.27
C PHE A 51 -5.63 7.83 8.24
N PRO A 52 -4.99 8.85 8.83
CA PRO A 52 -5.48 10.22 8.74
C PRO A 52 -5.50 10.67 7.27
N GLN A 53 -6.47 11.51 6.96
CA GLN A 53 -6.67 12.00 5.59
C GLN A 53 -5.40 12.69 5.04
N GLU A 54 -4.69 13.45 5.86
CA GLU A 54 -3.45 14.13 5.45
C GLU A 54 -2.35 13.16 4.97
N MET A 55 -2.27 11.95 5.53
CA MET A 55 -1.33 10.92 5.07
C MET A 55 -1.81 10.26 3.78
N VAL A 56 -3.13 10.06 3.65
CA VAL A 56 -3.74 9.54 2.40
C VAL A 56 -3.51 10.53 1.26
N ASP A 57 -3.69 11.83 1.50
CA ASP A 57 -3.50 12.89 0.50
C ASP A 57 -2.03 12.97 0.07
N ALA A 58 -1.09 12.96 1.03
CA ALA A 58 0.34 12.96 0.73
C ALA A 58 0.78 11.72 -0.07
N ALA A 59 0.27 10.53 0.27
CA ALA A 59 0.54 9.30 -0.46
C ALA A 59 -0.07 9.33 -1.87
N SER A 60 -1.26 9.92 -2.02
CA SER A 60 -1.94 10.07 -3.31
C SER A 60 -1.12 10.98 -4.24
N GLU A 61 -0.64 12.11 -3.73
CA GLU A 61 0.24 13.02 -4.48
C GLU A 61 1.51 12.31 -4.95
N GLN A 62 2.20 11.58 -4.05
CA GLN A 62 3.41 10.84 -4.42
C GLN A 62 3.17 9.80 -5.51
N MET A 63 2.04 9.12 -5.47
CA MET A 63 1.71 8.06 -6.41
C MET A 63 1.21 8.57 -7.77
N ASP A 64 0.51 9.70 -7.78
CA ASP A 64 0.06 10.34 -9.04
C ASP A 64 1.24 10.93 -9.84
N TYR A 65 2.40 11.16 -9.18
CA TYR A 65 3.61 11.71 -9.79
C TYR A 65 4.84 10.79 -9.74
N PHE A 66 4.66 9.47 -9.53
CA PHE A 66 5.74 8.47 -9.52
C PHE A 66 6.30 8.15 -10.92
#